data_AF-H0EVC8-F1
#
_entry.id   AF-H0EVC8-F1
#
_cell.length_a   1.000
_cell.length_b   1.000
_cell.length_c   1.000
_cell.angle_alpha   90.00
_cell.angle_beta   90.00
_cell.angle_gamma   90.00
#
_symmetry.space_group_name_H-M   'P 1'
#
loop_
_entity.id
_entity.type
_entity.pdbx_description
1 polymer ?
#
loop_
_entity_poly.entity_id
_entity_poly.type
_entity_poly.pdbx_seq_one_letter_code
_entity_poly.pdbx_strand_id
1 'polypeptide(L)'
;MGRVIEPAMAFLEQLTWLIEENRRGGGVRIGGMTAMLKVVSTRCLEFCVREAQQVMGGVGYSRGGRGGRVEAISRDVRVMAVGGGSEEIMDQLAIREETKDLKKYNAARSKL
;
A
#
# COMPACT_ATOMS: atom_id res chain seq x y z
N MET A 1 2.54 8.19 14.34
CA MET A 1 1.63 7.38 13.50
C MET A 1 1.04 8.19 12.34
N GLY A 2 0.41 9.35 12.56
CA GLY A 2 -0.19 10.15 11.47
C GLY A 2 0.70 10.41 10.24
N ARG A 3 2.00 10.67 10.44
CA ARG A 3 2.97 10.88 9.34
C ARG A 3 3.08 9.73 8.31
N VAL A 4 2.72 8.50 8.67
CA VAL A 4 2.71 7.36 7.73
C VAL A 4 1.31 7.00 7.27
N ILE A 5 0.28 7.36 8.06
CA ILE A 5 -1.13 7.08 7.74
C ILE A 5 -1.65 8.07 6.70
N GLU A 6 -1.42 9.38 6.89
CA GLU A 6 -1.95 10.42 6.01
C GLU A 6 -1.46 10.27 4.55
N PRO A 7 -0.17 9.99 4.27
CA PRO A 7 0.28 9.76 2.91
C PRO A 7 -0.30 8.49 2.28
N ALA A 8 -0.45 7.41 3.06
CA ALA A 8 -1.06 6.17 2.58
C ALA A 8 -2.53 6.37 2.21
N MET A 9 -3.26 7.12 3.04
CA MET A 9 -4.67 7.47 2.79
C MET A 9 -4.81 8.39 1.58
N ALA A 10 -3.98 9.43 1.47
CA ALA A 10 -3.99 10.32 0.32
C ALA A 10 -3.72 9.57 -1.00
N PHE A 11 -2.78 8.62 -0.98
CA PHE A 11 -2.49 7.80 -2.16
C PHE A 11 -3.64 6.85 -2.51
N LEU A 12 -4.31 6.26 -1.51
CA LEU A 12 -5.51 5.44 -1.72
C LEU A 12 -6.65 6.23 -2.38
N GLU A 13 -6.92 7.44 -1.88
CA GLU A 13 -7.93 8.35 -2.45
C GLU A 13 -7.60 8.70 -3.90
N GLN A 14 -6.34 9.09 -4.17
CA GLN A 14 -5.87 9.39 -5.51
C GLN A 14 -6.02 8.20 -6.48
N LEU A 15 -5.64 7.00 -6.04
CA LEU A 15 -5.77 5.80 -6.86
C LEU A 15 -7.24 5.45 -7.12
N THR A 16 -8.10 5.60 -6.11
CA THR A 16 -9.54 5.35 -6.22
C THR A 16 -10.17 6.28 -7.25
N TRP A 17 -9.82 7.57 -7.21
CA TRP A 17 -10.24 8.54 -8.22
C TRP A 17 -9.74 8.17 -9.62
N LEU A 18 -8.47 7.78 -9.76
CA LEU A 18 -7.91 7.33 -11.05
C LEU A 18 -8.63 6.09 -11.60
N ILE A 19 -9.01 5.14 -10.74
CA ILE A 19 -9.77 3.95 -11.15
C ILE A 19 -11.12 4.37 -11.72
N GLU A 20 -11.81 5.31 -11.09
CA GLU A 20 -13.10 5.81 -11.56
C GLU A 20 -12.97 6.59 -12.88
N GLU A 21 -11.93 7.41 -13.02
CA GLU A 21 -11.65 8.10 -14.28
C GLU A 21 -11.34 7.13 -15.42
N ASN A 22 -10.61 6.05 -15.15
CA ASN A 22 -10.37 4.98 -16.13
C ASN A 22 -11.67 4.31 -16.60
N ARG A 23 -12.65 4.12 -15.71
CA ARG A 23 -13.97 3.58 -16.10
C ARG A 23 -14.73 4.50 -17.05
N ARG A 24 -14.47 5.81 -16.98
CA ARG A 24 -15.07 6.82 -17.86
C ARG A 24 -14.34 6.98 -19.19
N GLY A 25 -13.30 6.19 -19.43
CA GLY A 25 -12.48 6.25 -20.65
C GLY A 25 -11.08 6.83 -20.43
N GLY A 26 -10.69 7.12 -19.20
CA GLY A 26 -9.29 7.38 -18.85
C GLY A 26 -8.43 6.18 -19.27
N GLY A 27 -7.27 6.45 -19.89
CA GLY A 27 -6.34 5.42 -20.39
C GLY A 27 -5.12 5.22 -19.49
N VAL A 28 -5.24 5.54 -18.20
CA VAL A 28 -4.13 5.56 -17.24
C VAL A 28 -3.87 4.15 -16.70
N ARG A 29 -2.65 3.65 -16.86
CA ARG A 29 -2.26 2.36 -16.29
C ARG A 29 -2.07 2.46 -14.79
N ILE A 30 -2.95 1.80 -14.04
CA ILE A 30 -2.96 1.80 -12.58
C ILE A 30 -2.15 0.67 -11.95
N GLY A 31 -1.73 -0.35 -12.72
CA GLY A 31 -1.12 -1.57 -12.17
C GLY A 31 0.09 -1.32 -11.26
N GLY A 32 1.01 -0.44 -11.68
CA GLY A 32 2.18 -0.08 -10.87
C GLY A 32 1.81 0.72 -9.62
N MET A 33 0.86 1.65 -9.73
CA MET A 33 0.37 2.45 -8.60
C MET A 33 -0.33 1.59 -7.56
N THR A 34 -1.14 0.61 -7.99
CA THR A 34 -1.82 -0.34 -7.09
C THR A 34 -0.81 -1.21 -6.34
N ALA A 35 0.23 -1.71 -7.02
CA ALA A 35 1.29 -2.49 -6.39
C ALA A 35 2.03 -1.67 -5.32
N MET A 36 2.38 -0.43 -5.64
CA MET A 36 3.04 0.50 -4.72
C MET A 36 2.15 0.85 -3.52
N LEU A 37 0.86 1.13 -3.74
CA LEU A 37 -0.08 1.45 -2.67
C LEU A 37 -0.21 0.29 -1.68
N LYS A 38 -0.26 -0.95 -2.18
CA LYS A 38 -0.31 -2.14 -1.31
C LYS A 38 0.89 -2.15 -0.38
N VAL A 39 2.11 -1.97 -0.91
CA VAL A 39 3.35 -1.96 -0.12
C VAL A 39 3.34 -0.86 0.94
N VAL A 40 3.00 0.37 0.55
CA VAL A 40 2.93 1.51 1.47
C VAL A 40 1.91 1.27 2.57
N SER A 41 0.74 0.72 2.23
CA SER A 41 -0.33 0.45 3.18
C SER A 41 0.05 -0.65 4.19
N THR A 42 0.68 -1.73 3.73
CA THR A 42 1.09 -2.84 4.62
C THR A 42 2.25 -2.43 5.53
N ARG A 43 3.25 -1.70 5.02
CA ARG A 43 4.33 -1.14 5.85
C ARG A 43 3.79 -0.16 6.90
N CYS A 44 2.83 0.69 6.51
CA CYS A 44 2.16 1.60 7.43
C CYS A 44 1.45 0.83 8.56
N LEU A 45 0.73 -0.26 8.23
CA LEU A 45 0.04 -1.08 9.21
C LEU A 45 1.02 -1.80 10.16
N GLU A 46 2.09 -2.40 9.63
CA GLU A 46 3.15 -3.04 10.42
C GLU A 46 3.80 -2.06 11.40
N PHE A 47 4.10 -0.84 10.94
CA PHE A 47 4.61 0.21 11.81
C PHE A 47 3.59 0.59 12.89
N CYS A 48 2.35 0.87 12.51
CA CYS A 48 1.32 1.34 13.45
C CYS A 48 1.01 0.29 14.52
N VAL A 49 0.92 -1.00 14.16
CA VAL A 49 0.64 -2.05 15.14
C VAL A 49 1.81 -2.26 16.10
N ARG A 50 3.05 -2.20 15.61
CA ARG A 50 4.26 -2.30 16.45
C ARG A 50 4.31 -1.19 17.48
N GLU A 51 4.13 0.05 17.05
CA GLU A 51 4.14 1.20 17.95
C GLU A 51 2.95 1.17 18.93
N ALA A 52 1.78 0.68 18.51
CA ALA A 52 0.63 0.50 19.39
C ALA A 52 0.89 -0.55 20.49
N GLN A 53 1.54 -1.67 20.17
CA GLN A 53 1.95 -2.66 21.16
C GLN A 53 2.97 -2.10 22.15
N GLN A 54 3.94 -1.31 21.66
CA GLN A 54 4.93 -0.66 22.51
C GLN A 54 4.30 0.29 23.53
N VAL A 55 3.33 1.10 23.10
CA VAL A 55 2.62 2.05 23.98
C VAL A 55 1.76 1.32 25.03
N MET A 56 1.10 0.23 24.64
CA MET A 56 0.21 -0.52 25.55
C MET A 56 0.94 -1.52 26.46
N GLY A 57 2.23 -1.79 26.21
CA GLY A 57 3.01 -2.78 26.95
C GLY A 57 2.40 -4.19 26.84
N GLY A 58 2.49 -4.97 27.92
CA GLY A 58 2.02 -6.37 27.94
C GLY A 58 0.54 -6.57 27.56
N VAL A 59 -0.30 -5.54 27.76
CA VAL A 59 -1.72 -5.58 27.37
C VAL A 59 -1.88 -5.68 25.84
N GLY A 60 -0.95 -5.12 25.06
CA GLY A 60 -0.99 -5.20 23.58
C GLY A 60 -0.69 -6.56 22.98
N TYR A 61 -0.28 -7.52 23.79
CA TYR A 61 -0.07 -8.92 23.41
C TYR A 61 -1.16 -9.84 23.97
N SER A 62 -2.05 -9.31 24.81
CA SER A 62 -3.09 -10.11 25.47
C SER A 62 -4.30 -10.25 24.56
N ARG A 63 -4.78 -11.48 24.39
CA ARG A 63 -6.02 -11.76 23.66
C ARG A 63 -7.22 -11.24 24.45
N GLY A 64 -8.11 -10.52 23.77
CA GLY A 64 -9.30 -9.92 24.36
C GLY A 64 -9.04 -8.63 25.16
N GLY A 65 -10.07 -8.10 25.81
CA GLY A 65 -9.99 -6.87 26.60
C GLY A 65 -9.56 -5.63 25.79
N ARG A 66 -8.88 -4.69 26.46
CA ARG A 66 -8.47 -3.40 25.86
C ARG A 66 -7.42 -3.55 24.75
N GLY A 67 -6.55 -4.57 24.83
CA GLY A 67 -5.48 -4.80 23.87
C GLY A 67 -5.82 -5.77 22.74
N GLY A 68 -6.94 -6.49 22.84
CA GLY A 68 -7.28 -7.58 21.92
C GLY A 68 -7.38 -7.18 20.45
N ARG A 69 -7.77 -5.93 20.15
CA ARG A 69 -7.79 -5.43 18.76
C ARG A 69 -6.39 -5.27 18.18
N VAL A 70 -5.45 -4.74 18.95
CA VAL A 70 -4.05 -4.57 18.52
C VAL A 70 -3.38 -5.92 18.39
N GLU A 71 -3.61 -6.84 19.34
CA GLU A 71 -3.14 -8.22 19.25
C GLU A 71 -3.66 -8.91 17.97
N ALA A 72 -4.96 -8.77 17.67
CA ALA A 72 -5.54 -9.37 16.47
C ALA A 72 -4.90 -8.83 15.19
N ILE A 73 -4.76 -7.51 15.08
CA ILE A 73 -4.09 -6.88 13.93
C ILE A 73 -2.64 -7.38 13.83
N SER A 74 -1.93 -7.52 14.95
CA SER A 74 -0.53 -7.97 14.96
C SER A 74 -0.36 -9.41 14.46
N ARG A 75 -1.37 -10.26 14.65
CA ARG A 75 -1.39 -11.62 14.10
C ARG A 75 -1.66 -11.63 12.60
N ASP A 76 -2.54 -10.76 12.13
CA ASP A 76 -3.05 -10.80 10.76
C ASP A 76 -2.19 -9.99 9.78
N VAL A 77 -1.43 -9.00 10.28
CA VAL A 77 -0.68 -8.05 9.45
C VAL A 77 0.28 -8.73 8.48
N ARG A 78 0.92 -9.83 8.89
CA ARG A 78 1.87 -10.54 8.02
C ARG A 78 1.19 -11.24 6.85
N VAL A 79 -0.02 -11.74 7.06
CA VAL A 79 -0.83 -12.35 5.99
C VAL A 79 -1.25 -11.28 4.98
N MET A 80 -1.55 -10.05 5.43
CA MET A 80 -1.84 -8.93 4.53
C MET A 80 -0.59 -8.45 3.76
N ALA A 81 0.58 -8.44 4.42
CA ALA A 81 1.85 -8.05 3.81
C ALA A 81 2.37 -9.07 2.77
N VAL A 82 2.09 -10.35 2.93
CA VAL A 82 2.54 -11.40 2.00
C VAL A 82 1.45 -11.78 0.99
N GLY A 83 0.19 -11.77 1.40
CA GLY A 83 -0.97 -12.11 0.58
C GLY A 83 -1.11 -11.21 -0.65
N GLY A 84 -1.49 -11.80 -1.77
CA GLY A 84 -1.59 -11.08 -3.05
C GLY A 84 -0.24 -10.73 -3.70
N GLY A 85 0.88 -11.08 -3.05
CA GLY A 85 2.26 -10.92 -3.52
C GLY A 85 3.10 -10.16 -2.49
N SER A 86 4.31 -10.65 -2.22
CA SER A 86 5.19 -10.05 -1.21
C SER A 86 5.61 -8.63 -1.60
N GLU A 87 6.17 -7.91 -0.64
CA GLU A 87 6.65 -6.55 -0.82
C GLU A 87 7.64 -6.42 -1.98
N GLU A 88 8.61 -7.32 -2.05
CA GLU A 88 9.65 -7.33 -3.07
C GLU A 88 9.07 -7.60 -4.46
N ILE A 89 8.05 -8.44 -4.54
CA ILE A 89 7.36 -8.76 -5.80
C ILE A 89 6.52 -7.56 -6.27
N MET A 90 5.87 -6.86 -5.35
CA MET A 90 5.06 -5.67 -5.67
C MET A 90 5.94 -4.49 -6.07
N ASP A 91 7.06 -4.27 -5.40
CA ASP A 91 8.03 -3.25 -5.77
C ASP A 91 8.62 -3.54 -7.16
N GLN A 92 8.95 -4.81 -7.46
CA GLN A 92 9.38 -5.21 -8.80
C GLN A 92 8.30 -5.01 -9.86
N LEU A 93 7.03 -5.30 -9.56
CA LEU A 93 5.91 -5.07 -10.46
C LEU A 93 5.73 -3.57 -10.75
N ALA A 94 5.81 -2.73 -9.71
CA ALA A 94 5.71 -1.28 -9.86
C ALA A 94 6.78 -0.73 -10.81
N ILE A 95 8.06 -1.10 -10.60
CA ILE A 95 9.16 -0.70 -11.48
C ILE A 95 8.95 -1.18 -12.92
N ARG A 96 8.48 -2.42 -13.11
CA ARG A 96 8.23 -2.99 -14.43
C ARG A 96 7.12 -2.24 -15.19
N GLU A 97 6.02 -1.93 -14.51
CA GLU A 97 4.93 -1.16 -15.13
C GLU A 97 5.38 0.27 -15.43
N GLU A 98 6.04 0.95 -14.50
CA GLU A 98 6.52 2.33 -14.70
C GLU A 98 7.57 2.41 -15.84
N THR A 99 8.42 1.40 -15.98
CA THR A 99 9.35 1.30 -17.12
C THR A 99 8.61 1.15 -18.46
N LYS A 100 7.51 0.38 -18.51
CA LYS A 100 6.67 0.28 -19.72
C LYS A 100 5.98 1.62 -20.01
N ASP A 101 5.67 2.40 -19.00
CA ASP A 101 5.11 3.75 -19.12
C ASP A 101 6.11 4.71 -19.72
N LEU A 102 7.29 4.79 -19.12
CA LEU A 102 8.39 5.63 -19.59
C LEU A 102 8.77 5.33 -21.05
N LYS A 103 8.86 4.05 -21.43
CA LYS A 103 9.16 3.66 -22.82
C LYS A 103 8.12 4.17 -23.81
N LYS A 104 6.82 4.12 -23.48
CA LYS A 104 5.77 4.65 -24.35
C LYS A 104 5.85 6.18 -24.45
N TYR A 105 6.07 6.87 -23.35
CA TYR A 105 6.24 8.33 -23.35
C TYR A 105 7.43 8.77 -24.21
N ASN A 106 8.58 8.09 -24.09
CA ASN A 106 9.76 8.39 -24.92
C ASN A 106 9.52 8.13 -26.41
N ALA A 107 8.83 7.04 -26.76
CA ALA A 107 8.49 6.73 -28.15
C ALA A 107 7.52 7.76 -28.76
N ALA A 108 6.60 8.31 -27.97
CA ALA A 108 5.72 9.39 -28.40
C ALA A 108 6.50 10.71 -28.58
N ARG A 109 7.40 11.02 -27.66
CA ARG A 109 8.25 12.23 -27.70
C ARG A 109 9.20 12.24 -28.89
N SER A 110 9.77 11.09 -29.26
CA SER A 110 10.69 10.99 -30.40
C SER A 110 10.01 11.17 -31.77
N LYS A 111 8.66 11.20 -31.83
CA LYS A 111 7.88 11.40 -33.05
C LYS A 111 7.44 12.86 -33.26
N LEU A 112 7.74 13.74 -32.30
CA LEU A 112 7.57 15.18 -32.37
C LEU A 112 8.91 15.80 -32.81
#